data_AF-A0A7S0EBS1-F1
#
_entry.id   AF-A0A7S0EBS1-F1
#
_cell.length_a   1.000
_cell.length_b   1.000
_cell.length_c   1.000
_cell.angle_alpha   90.00
_cell.angle_beta   90.00
_cell.angle_gamma   90.00
#
_symmetry.space_group_name_H-M   'P 1'
#
loop_
_entity.id
_entity.type
_entity.pdbx_description
1 polymer ?
#
loop_
_entity_poly.entity_id
_entity_poly.type
_entity_poly.pdbx_seq_one_letter_code
_entity_poly.pdbx_strand_id
1 'polypeptide(L)'
;MLRSADALRLDYADKLELLAGTPAADTLLRALQAPEDHQSNVYVSLHGAAADGGRRQRLAEVEVSLKRLLAEGRDVSQEAFTLHGDQGEAVADVVLSIRALE
;
A
#
# COMPACT_ATOMS: atom_id res chain seq x y z
N MET A 1 -19.10 5.50 25.81
CA MET A 1 -18.65 4.09 25.68
C MET A 1 -18.50 3.79 24.20
N LEU A 2 -17.29 3.90 23.64
CA LEU A 2 -17.04 3.32 22.32
C LEU A 2 -16.94 1.80 22.51
N ARG A 3 -17.92 1.08 21.95
CA ARG A 3 -17.82 -0.36 21.77
C ARG A 3 -16.55 -0.62 20.97
N SER A 4 -15.76 -1.61 21.39
CA SER A 4 -14.71 -2.20 20.55
C SER A 4 -15.33 -2.38 19.16
N ALA A 5 -14.84 -1.63 18.18
CA ALA A 5 -15.34 -1.76 16.82
C ALA A 5 -15.02 -3.19 16.40
N ASP A 6 -16.05 -3.98 16.13
CA ASP A 6 -15.88 -5.24 15.40
C ASP A 6 -14.97 -4.91 14.20
N ALA A 7 -13.84 -5.61 14.08
CA ALA A 7 -12.87 -5.32 13.03
C ALA A 7 -13.60 -5.32 11.69
N LEU A 8 -13.67 -4.16 11.03
CA LEU A 8 -14.29 -4.04 9.73
C LEU A 8 -13.40 -4.83 8.75
N ARG A 9 -13.83 -6.04 8.41
CA ARG A 9 -13.14 -6.86 7.43
C ARG A 9 -13.53 -6.38 6.03
N LEU A 10 -12.56 -5.79 5.34
CA LEU A 10 -12.66 -5.40 3.93
C LEU A 10 -11.87 -6.42 3.12
N ASP A 11 -12.55 -7.38 2.51
CA ASP A 11 -11.93 -8.29 1.54
C ASP A 11 -11.88 -7.58 0.17
N TYR A 12 -10.74 -6.99 -0.18
CA TYR A 12 -10.48 -6.33 -1.47
C TYR A 12 -9.27 -6.98 -2.14
N ALA A 13 -9.44 -7.35 -3.41
CA ALA A 13 -8.38 -7.85 -4.26
C ALA A 13 -8.46 -7.13 -5.61
N ASP A 14 -7.32 -6.63 -6.07
CA ASP A 14 -7.20 -6.02 -7.39
C ASP A 14 -5.91 -6.52 -8.04
N LYS A 15 -5.91 -6.56 -9.38
CA LYS A 15 -4.77 -6.97 -10.18
C LYS A 15 -4.50 -5.92 -11.23
N LEU A 16 -3.34 -5.29 -11.12
CA LEU A 16 -2.83 -4.41 -12.16
C LEU A 16 -1.99 -5.24 -13.14
N GLU A 17 -2.52 -5.49 -14.34
CA GLU A 17 -1.72 -6.10 -15.41
C GLU A 17 -0.85 -5.04 -16.08
N LEU A 18 0.47 -5.20 -15.96
CA LEU A 18 1.45 -4.32 -16.59
C LEU A 18 1.97 -4.99 -17.87
N LEU A 19 1.41 -4.59 -19.00
CA LEU A 19 1.88 -5.07 -20.31
C LEU A 19 3.16 -4.34 -20.70
N ALA A 20 4.14 -5.09 -21.21
CA ALA A 20 5.39 -4.51 -21.71
C ALA A 20 5.11 -3.45 -22.80
N GLY A 21 5.85 -2.34 -22.75
CA GLY A 21 5.68 -1.22 -23.67
C GLY A 21 4.49 -0.30 -23.36
N THR A 22 3.79 -0.50 -22.25
CA THR A 22 2.76 0.45 -21.78
C THR A 22 3.36 1.55 -20.92
N PRO A 23 2.74 2.75 -20.86
CA PRO A 23 3.17 3.82 -19.96
C PRO A 23 3.21 3.40 -18.48
N ALA A 24 2.34 2.47 -18.07
CA ALA A 24 2.31 1.93 -16.72
C ALA A 24 3.55 1.08 -16.42
N ALA A 25 3.96 0.20 -17.34
CA ALA A 25 5.19 -0.59 -17.22
C ALA A 25 6.43 0.32 -17.18
N ASP A 26 6.50 1.35 -18.02
CA ASP A 26 7.61 2.33 -18.01
C ASP A 26 7.67 3.11 -16.69
N THR A 27 6.52 3.40 -16.11
CA THR A 27 6.42 4.09 -14.82
C THR A 27 6.91 3.21 -13.68
N LEU A 28 6.51 1.93 -13.67
CA LEU A 28 7.04 0.98 -12.69
C LEU A 28 8.55 0.79 -12.86
N LEU A 29 9.05 0.63 -14.09
CA LEU A 29 10.48 0.49 -14.35
C LEU A 29 11.27 1.71 -13.85
N ARG A 30 10.77 2.92 -14.09
CA ARG A 30 11.39 4.14 -13.55
C ARG A 30 11.39 4.18 -12.03
N ALA A 31 10.30 3.79 -11.38
CA ALA A 31 10.20 3.71 -9.93
C ALA A 31 11.23 2.71 -9.35
N LEU A 32 11.39 1.55 -9.98
CA LEU A 32 12.36 0.52 -9.58
C LEU A 32 13.83 0.94 -9.80
N GLN A 33 14.09 1.75 -10.83
CA GLN A 33 15.43 2.27 -11.14
C GLN A 33 15.76 3.58 -10.43
N ALA A 34 14.80 4.16 -9.71
CA ALA A 34 14.98 5.44 -9.04
C ALA A 34 16.09 5.38 -7.98
N PRO A 35 16.85 6.45 -7.70
CA PRO A 35 17.97 6.38 -6.76
C PRO A 35 17.54 6.03 -5.33
N GLU A 36 16.38 6.54 -4.89
CA GLU A 36 15.93 6.43 -3.52
C GLU A 36 14.91 5.29 -3.39
N ASP A 37 15.03 4.46 -2.33
CA ASP A 37 14.17 3.30 -2.12
C ASP A 37 12.68 3.66 -2.10
N HIS A 38 12.33 4.78 -1.44
CA HIS A 38 10.95 5.18 -1.23
C HIS A 38 10.22 5.53 -2.53
N GLN A 39 10.95 5.84 -3.60
CA GLN A 39 10.39 6.13 -4.92
C GLN A 39 9.81 4.86 -5.59
N SER A 40 10.08 3.68 -5.03
CA SER A 40 9.51 2.40 -5.44
C SER A 40 8.42 1.86 -4.51
N ASN A 41 8.01 2.66 -3.52
CA ASN A 41 7.05 2.20 -2.51
C ASN A 41 5.64 2.10 -3.09
N VAL A 42 4.97 1.00 -2.76
CA VAL A 42 3.51 0.89 -2.83
C VAL A 42 2.96 1.44 -1.52
N TYR A 43 2.06 2.40 -1.64
CA TYR A 43 1.41 3.05 -0.51
C TYR A 43 -0.02 2.53 -0.34
N VAL A 44 -0.36 2.09 0.87
CA VAL A 44 -1.72 1.74 1.24
C VAL A 44 -2.16 2.72 2.32
N SER A 45 -3.11 3.59 1.99
CA SER A 45 -3.58 4.64 2.88
C SER A 45 -5.04 4.49 3.26
N LEU A 46 -5.34 4.67 4.54
CA LEU A 46 -6.68 4.78 5.08
C LEU A 46 -7.11 6.25 5.07
N HIS A 47 -8.28 6.52 4.51
CA HIS A 47 -8.84 7.87 4.43
C HIS A 47 -10.19 7.93 5.12
N GLY A 48 -10.43 9.03 5.84
CA GLY A 48 -11.76 9.34 6.37
C GLY A 48 -12.77 9.61 5.25
N ALA A 49 -14.03 9.20 5.45
CA ALA A 49 -15.10 9.56 4.54
C ALA A 49 -15.30 11.09 4.56
N ALA A 50 -15.29 11.73 3.38
CA ALA A 50 -15.69 13.13 3.28
C ALA A 50 -17.22 13.22 3.35
N ALA A 51 -17.76 13.99 4.29
CA ALA A 51 -19.21 14.11 4.51
C ALA A 51 -19.95 14.80 3.34
N ASP A 52 -19.21 15.54 2.50
CA ASP A 52 -19.73 16.60 1.65
C ASP A 52 -18.89 16.80 0.37
N GLY A 53 -18.18 15.77 -0.09
CA GLY A 53 -17.39 15.82 -1.32
C GLY A 53 -16.07 16.61 -1.20
N GLY A 54 -15.70 17.01 0.02
CA GLY A 54 -14.40 17.60 0.32
C GLY A 54 -13.23 16.63 0.16
N ARG A 55 -12.00 17.15 0.30
CA ARG A 55 -10.77 16.34 0.24
C ARG A 55 -10.78 15.33 1.41
N ARG A 56 -10.70 14.04 1.09
CA ARG A 56 -10.58 13.00 2.11
C ARG A 56 -9.26 13.18 2.88
N GLN A 57 -9.35 13.18 4.21
CA GLN A 57 -8.19 13.28 5.08
C GLN A 57 -7.56 11.87 5.21
N ARG A 58 -6.27 11.77 4.90
CA ARG A 58 -5.49 10.56 5.19
C ARG A 58 -5.36 10.42 6.71
N LEU A 59 -5.76 9.27 7.24
CA LEU A 59 -5.73 8.94 8.66
C LEU A 59 -4.48 8.13 9.01
N ALA A 60 -4.10 7.21 8.13
CA ALA A 60 -2.94 6.35 8.34
C ALA A 60 -2.43 5.79 7.01
N GLU A 61 -1.18 5.32 6.98
CA GLU A 61 -0.56 4.73 5.81
C GLU A 61 0.46 3.65 6.19
N VAL A 62 0.67 2.73 5.27
CA VAL A 62 1.86 1.88 5.24
C VAL A 62 2.50 1.93 3.86
N GLU A 63 3.82 1.80 3.83
CA GLU A 63 4.63 1.77 2.63
C GLU A 63 5.37 0.44 2.49
N VAL A 64 5.36 -0.13 1.29
CA VAL A 64 6.07 -1.38 0.97
C VAL A 64 7.00 -1.14 -0.21
N SER A 65 8.31 -1.31 -0.01
CA SER A 65 9.30 -1.09 -1.06
C SER A 65 9.36 -2.26 -2.05
N LEU A 66 8.95 -2.02 -3.29
CA LEU A 66 9.07 -3.03 -4.35
C LEU A 66 10.52 -3.35 -4.67
N LYS A 67 11.41 -2.34 -4.62
CA LYS A 67 12.84 -2.56 -4.86
C LYS A 67 13.44 -3.54 -3.85
N ARG A 68 13.08 -3.43 -2.57
CA ARG A 68 13.56 -4.36 -1.53
C ARG A 68 13.04 -5.77 -1.74
N LEU A 69 11.74 -5.92 -2.02
CA LEU A 69 11.14 -7.21 -2.33
C LEU A 69 11.86 -7.92 -3.50
N LEU A 70 12.17 -7.17 -4.57
CA LEU A 70 12.95 -7.67 -5.70
C LEU A 70 14.38 -8.05 -5.32
N ALA A 71 15.08 -7.19 -4.56
CA ALA A 71 16.45 -7.45 -4.12
C ALA A 71 16.55 -8.69 -3.22
N GLU A 72 15.51 -8.94 -2.41
CA GLU A 72 15.38 -10.11 -1.54
C GLU A 72 14.88 -11.36 -2.29
N GLY A 73 14.42 -11.23 -3.54
CA GLY A 73 13.83 -12.33 -4.28
C GLY A 73 12.56 -12.86 -3.62
N ARG A 74 11.70 -11.96 -3.13
CA ARG A 74 10.55 -12.30 -2.27
C ARG A 74 9.25 -11.63 -2.72
N ASP A 75 8.16 -12.39 -2.64
CA ASP A 75 6.78 -11.87 -2.66
C ASP A 75 6.24 -11.67 -1.24
N VAL A 76 5.24 -10.80 -1.09
CA VAL A 76 4.44 -10.66 0.14
C VAL A 76 3.20 -11.55 0.01
N SER A 77 2.96 -12.44 0.98
CA SER A 77 1.83 -13.38 0.92
C SER A 77 1.03 -13.39 2.22
N GLN A 78 -0.16 -12.77 2.18
CA GLN A 78 -1.08 -12.65 3.32
C GLN A 78 -0.40 -12.13 4.60
N GLU A 79 0.48 -11.14 4.45
CA GLU A 79 1.23 -10.58 5.57
C GLU A 79 0.50 -9.37 6.16
N ALA A 80 0.52 -9.26 7.49
CA ALA A 80 -0.08 -8.14 8.19
C ALA A 80 0.89 -6.95 8.28
N PHE A 81 0.38 -5.77 7.97
CA PHE A 81 1.08 -4.50 8.05
C PHE A 81 0.27 -3.53 8.90
N THR A 82 0.95 -2.85 9.82
CA THR A 82 0.34 -1.78 10.60
C THR A 82 0.39 -0.47 9.83
N LEU A 83 -0.76 0.19 9.70
CA LEU A 83 -0.86 1.55 9.19
C LEU A 83 -0.62 2.52 10.33
N HIS A 84 0.28 3.47 10.10
CA HIS A 84 0.65 4.48 11.06
C HIS A 84 0.07 5.85 10.67
N GLY A 85 -0.42 6.57 11.67
CA GLY A 85 -0.84 7.97 11.53
C GLY A 85 0.35 8.92 11.41
N ASP A 86 0.05 10.21 11.23
CA ASP A 86 1.08 11.24 11.03
C ASP A 86 1.99 11.44 12.26
N GLN A 87 1.59 10.98 13.45
CA GLN A 87 2.43 11.01 14.66
C GLN A 87 3.09 9.65 14.97
N GLY A 88 2.99 8.68 14.06
CA GLY A 88 3.57 7.35 14.19
C GLY A 88 2.73 6.38 15.04
N GLU A 89 1.56 6.80 15.52
CA GLU A 89 0.63 5.94 16.23
C GLU A 89 0.07 4.84 15.32
N ALA A 90 -0.07 3.62 15.85
CA ALA A 90 -0.74 2.54 15.13
C ALA A 90 -2.25 2.80 15.08
N VAL A 91 -2.82 2.83 13.87
CA VAL A 91 -4.25 3.16 13.66
C VAL A 91 -5.06 1.94 13.21
N ALA A 92 -4.51 1.11 12.34
CA ALA A 92 -5.17 -0.07 11.80
C ALA A 92 -4.14 -1.10 11.30
N ASP A 93 -4.57 -2.34 11.10
CA ASP A 93 -3.78 -3.36 10.40
C ASP A 93 -4.44 -3.71 9.06
N VAL A 94 -3.62 -3.98 8.04
CA VAL A 94 -4.04 -4.48 6.73
C VAL A 94 -3.29 -5.76 6.40
N VAL A 95 -3.97 -6.70 5.75
CA VAL A 95 -3.34 -7.91 5.22
C VAL A 95 -3.10 -7.72 3.73
N LEU A 96 -1.84 -7.79 3.30
CA LEU A 96 -1.44 -7.55 1.91
C LEU A 96 -0.91 -8.82 1.25
N SER A 97 -1.07 -8.89 -0.06
CA SER A 97 -0.35 -9.82 -0.92
C SER A 97 0.17 -9.04 -2.12
N ILE A 98 1.49 -9.09 -2.35
CA ILE A 98 2.18 -8.35 -3.41
C ILE A 98 3.07 -9.35 -4.14
N ARG A 99 2.83 -9.51 -5.44
CA ARG A 99 3.68 -10.32 -6.33
C ARG A 99 4.67 -9.39 -7.02
N ALA A 100 5.94 -9.51 -6.66
CA ALA A 100 7.01 -8.69 -7.22
C ALA A 100 7.86 -9.45 -8.24
N LEU A 101 7.88 -10.79 -8.20
CA LEU A 101 8.78 -11.61 -9.01
C LEU A 101 8.15 -12.21 -10.30
N GLU A 102 6.82 -12.17 -10.43
CA GLU A 102 6.08 -12.72 -11.59
C GLU A 102 5.94 -11.75 -12.77
#